data_AF-A0A2G9TEN1-F1
#
_entry.id   AF-A0A2G9TEN1-F1
#
_cell.length_a   1.000
_cell.length_b   1.000
_cell.length_c   1.000
_cell.angle_alpha   90.00
_cell.angle_beta   90.00
_cell.angle_gamma   90.00
#
_symmetry.space_group_name_H-M   'P 1'
#
loop_
_entity.id
_entity.type
_entity.pdbx_description
1 polymer ?
#
loop_
_entity_poly.entity_id
_entity_poly.type
_entity_poly.pdbx_seq_one_letter_code
_entity_poly.pdbx_strand_id
1 'polypeptide(L)'
;MLRPAAQFRGDEMIVSRHSETIAEVFPDWIERCKLDDAYYHPFDLNMPVRVPRRENMRHAYTLDPPISEVGRIMAQIFARELVTRNAVPKAIYSSPSLASVQTAADIRNFIGGECGSINIEPGLASDQNASSLWMSPKEFNQLKYNVNESYTPEQS
;
A
#
# COMPACT_ATOMS: atom_id res chain seq x y z
N MET A 1 -13.57 0.44 -34.85
CA MET A 1 -12.76 -0.51 -34.05
C MET A 1 -11.41 0.12 -33.80
N LEU A 2 -11.04 0.34 -32.53
CA LEU A 2 -9.66 0.68 -32.18
C LEU A 2 -8.77 -0.53 -32.50
N ARG A 3 -7.65 -0.33 -33.19
CA ARG A 3 -6.64 -1.38 -33.37
C ARG A 3 -6.20 -1.87 -31.99
N PRO A 4 -5.99 -3.18 -31.77
CA PRO A 4 -5.27 -3.64 -30.60
C PRO A 4 -3.95 -2.88 -30.54
N ALA A 5 -3.64 -2.28 -29.39
CA ALA A 5 -2.34 -1.68 -29.17
C ALA A 5 -1.28 -2.76 -29.48
N ALA A 6 -0.22 -2.37 -30.20
CA ALA A 6 0.86 -3.29 -30.51
C ALA A 6 1.42 -3.88 -29.20
N GLN A 7 1.70 -5.18 -29.18
CA GLN A 7 2.28 -5.84 -28.01
C GLN A 7 3.62 -5.17 -27.68
N PHE A 8 3.73 -4.62 -26.47
CA PHE A 8 4.97 -4.02 -26.00
C PHE A 8 6.09 -5.07 -26.00
N ARG A 9 7.24 -4.72 -26.59
CA ARG A 9 8.46 -5.55 -26.58
C ARG A 9 9.55 -4.77 -25.85
N GLY A 10 9.84 -5.17 -24.62
CA GLY A 10 10.85 -4.56 -23.77
C GLY A 10 10.54 -4.78 -22.29
N ASP A 11 11.34 -4.18 -21.42
CA ASP A 11 11.03 -4.05 -20.00
C ASP A 11 10.12 -2.83 -19.79
N GLU A 12 9.00 -3.05 -19.09
CA GLU A 12 8.03 -2.00 -18.78
C GLU A 12 8.19 -1.59 -17.32
N MET A 13 8.25 -0.28 -17.07
CA MET A 13 8.19 0.30 -15.73
C MET A 13 6.87 1.04 -15.57
N ILE A 14 6.14 0.70 -14.52
CA ILE A 14 4.87 1.33 -14.18
C ILE A 14 5.07 2.08 -12.87
N VAL A 15 4.82 3.38 -12.88
CA VAL A 15 4.87 4.23 -11.69
C VAL A 15 3.45 4.61 -11.32
N SER A 16 3.06 4.33 -10.08
CA SER A 16 1.77 4.73 -9.52
C SER A 16 1.98 5.33 -8.14
N ARG A 17 1.16 6.33 -7.80
CA ARG A 17 0.99 6.75 -6.41
C ARG A 17 0.25 5.69 -5.60
N HIS A 18 0.32 5.78 -4.28
CA HIS A 18 -0.55 5.00 -3.39
C HIS A 18 -2.02 5.36 -3.60
N SER A 19 -2.90 4.44 -3.22
CA SER A 19 -4.35 4.66 -3.22
C SER A 19 -4.74 5.70 -2.17
N GLU A 20 -5.96 6.22 -2.29
CA GLU A 20 -6.55 7.16 -1.33
C GLU A 20 -6.43 6.65 0.11
N THR A 21 -6.02 7.54 1.01
CA THR A 21 -5.91 7.31 2.45
C THR A 21 -7.14 7.80 3.19
N ILE A 22 -7.43 7.22 4.36
CA ILE A 22 -8.53 7.72 5.19
C ILE A 22 -8.31 9.14 5.71
N ALA A 23 -7.06 9.60 5.80
CA ALA A 23 -6.74 10.97 6.20
C ALA A 23 -7.08 11.98 5.09
N GLU A 24 -6.95 11.60 3.81
CA GLU A 24 -7.38 12.43 2.68
C GLU A 24 -8.91 12.55 2.63
N VAL A 25 -9.64 11.47 2.93
CA VAL A 25 -11.12 11.45 2.93
C VAL A 25 -11.70 12.15 4.15
N PHE A 26 -11.16 11.84 5.32
CA PHE A 26 -11.66 12.28 6.62
C PHE A 26 -10.48 12.83 7.45
N PRO A 27 -10.13 14.11 7.31
CA PRO A 27 -8.98 14.69 8.02
C PRO A 27 -9.03 14.56 9.55
N ASP A 28 -10.23 14.44 10.13
CA ASP A 28 -10.49 14.28 11.55
C ASP A 28 -10.77 12.83 11.99
N TRP A 29 -10.43 11.85 11.15
CA TRP A 29 -10.78 10.43 11.36
C TRP A 29 -10.24 9.86 12.68
N ILE A 30 -9.07 10.32 13.13
CA ILE A 30 -8.44 9.89 14.38
C ILE A 30 -9.41 10.12 15.56
N GLU A 31 -10.02 11.30 15.64
CA GLU A 31 -10.96 11.65 16.71
C GLU A 31 -12.30 10.94 16.55
N ARG A 32 -12.81 10.93 15.31
CA ARG A 32 -14.11 10.31 15.03
C ARG A 32 -14.11 8.81 15.26
N CYS A 33 -12.98 8.13 14.99
CA CYS A 33 -12.79 6.73 15.30
C CYS A 33 -12.54 6.46 16.79
N LYS A 34 -12.30 7.51 17.58
CA LYS A 34 -11.81 7.42 18.96
C LYS A 34 -10.55 6.55 19.02
N LEU A 35 -9.61 6.79 18.10
CA LEU A 35 -8.44 5.95 17.96
C LEU A 35 -7.49 6.14 19.15
N ASP A 36 -7.23 5.05 19.85
CA ASP A 36 -6.16 4.91 20.82
C ASP A 36 -5.58 3.47 20.78
N ASP A 37 -4.77 3.10 21.77
CA ASP A 37 -4.13 1.77 21.82
C ASP A 37 -5.13 0.62 22.06
N ALA A 38 -6.34 0.92 22.56
CA ALA A 38 -7.38 -0.04 22.89
C ALA A 38 -8.60 0.01 21.94
N TYR A 39 -8.87 1.17 21.34
CA TYR A 39 -10.11 1.46 20.62
C TYR A 39 -9.86 1.91 19.18
N TYR A 40 -10.72 1.38 18.29
CA TYR A 40 -10.89 1.84 16.92
C TYR A 40 -12.33 1.54 16.49
N HIS A 41 -13.10 2.58 16.21
CA HIS A 41 -14.51 2.46 15.83
C HIS A 41 -14.76 3.09 14.46
N PRO A 42 -14.76 2.30 13.36
CA PRO A 42 -15.06 2.84 12.05
C PRO A 42 -16.49 3.41 12.04
N PHE A 43 -16.63 4.64 11.53
CA PHE A 43 -17.92 5.36 11.50
C PHE A 43 -18.52 5.45 10.09
N ASP A 44 -17.78 5.03 9.06
CA ASP A 44 -18.15 5.09 7.65
C ASP A 44 -17.72 3.80 6.95
N LEU A 45 -18.44 3.40 5.90
CA LEU A 45 -18.14 2.20 5.12
C LEU A 45 -16.81 2.30 4.35
N ASN A 46 -16.34 3.52 4.10
CA ASN A 46 -15.05 3.74 3.45
C ASN A 46 -13.85 3.57 4.41
N MET A 47 -14.10 3.32 5.71
CA MET A 47 -13.04 3.10 6.69
C MET A 47 -12.59 1.64 6.73
N PRO A 48 -11.29 1.37 6.96
CA PRO A 48 -10.80 0.02 7.22
C PRO A 48 -11.64 -0.69 8.28
N VAL A 49 -12.00 -1.94 8.05
CA VAL A 49 -12.72 -2.72 9.07
C VAL A 49 -11.89 -2.86 10.35
N ARG A 50 -10.55 -2.92 10.21
CA ARG A 50 -9.57 -2.98 11.29
C ARG A 50 -8.30 -2.26 10.87
N VAL A 51 -7.60 -1.71 11.85
CA VAL A 51 -6.23 -1.21 11.68
C VAL A 51 -5.26 -2.12 12.46
N PRO A 52 -4.07 -2.41 11.90
CA PRO A 52 -3.01 -3.12 12.62
C PRO A 52 -2.67 -2.45 13.97
N ARG A 53 -2.18 -3.23 14.94
CA ARG A 53 -1.61 -2.64 16.15
C ARG A 53 -0.21 -2.11 15.87
N ARG A 54 0.07 -0.90 16.33
CA ARG A 54 1.35 -0.18 16.27
C ARG A 54 1.60 0.45 17.63
N GLU A 55 2.86 0.71 17.95
CA GLU A 55 3.21 1.50 19.13
C GLU A 55 2.69 2.94 18.96
N ASN A 56 2.07 3.49 20.01
CA ASN A 56 1.47 4.83 20.00
C ASN A 56 0.54 5.01 18.79
N MET A 57 -0.54 4.22 18.76
CA MET A 57 -1.45 4.09 17.61
C MET A 57 -1.85 5.45 17.04
N ARG A 58 -2.22 6.38 17.93
CA ARG A 58 -2.67 7.71 17.53
C ARG A 58 -1.59 8.50 16.79
N HIS A 59 -0.37 8.54 17.32
CA HIS A 59 0.73 9.25 16.67
C HIS A 59 1.14 8.57 15.37
N ALA A 60 1.30 7.25 15.39
CA ALA A 60 1.68 6.45 14.23
C ALA A 60 0.72 6.66 13.05
N TYR A 61 -0.59 6.59 13.31
CA TYR A 61 -1.60 6.73 12.27
C TYR A 61 -1.92 8.16 11.87
N THR A 62 -1.54 9.16 12.68
CA THR A 62 -1.59 10.57 12.27
C THR A 62 -0.55 10.87 11.18
N LEU A 63 0.65 10.30 11.31
CA LEU A 63 1.76 10.55 10.38
C LEU A 63 1.84 9.53 9.23
N ASP A 64 1.25 8.35 9.40
CA ASP A 64 1.31 7.26 8.41
C ASP A 64 -0.06 6.55 8.31
N PRO A 65 -1.07 7.23 7.74
CA PRO A 65 -2.45 6.72 7.68
C PRO A 65 -2.60 5.54 6.72
N PRO A 66 -3.56 4.63 6.97
CA PRO A 66 -3.86 3.53 6.05
C PRO A 66 -4.68 4.01 4.83
N ILE A 67 -4.76 3.17 3.80
CA ILE A 67 -5.70 3.35 2.69
C ILE A 67 -7.16 3.23 3.14
N SER A 68 -8.07 3.86 2.40
CA SER A 68 -9.52 3.68 2.53
C SER A 68 -9.99 2.34 1.92
N GLU A 69 -11.22 1.90 2.21
CA GLU A 69 -11.79 0.70 1.55
C GLU A 69 -12.00 0.93 0.05
N VAL A 70 -12.38 2.15 -0.36
CA VAL A 70 -12.40 2.55 -1.77
C VAL A 70 -10.99 2.51 -2.37
N GLY A 71 -9.97 2.99 -1.65
CA GLY A 71 -8.57 2.91 -2.06
C GLY A 71 -8.13 1.48 -2.35
N ARG A 72 -8.48 0.53 -1.46
CA ARG A 72 -8.25 -0.91 -1.67
C ARG A 72 -8.92 -1.43 -2.94
N ILE A 73 -10.19 -1.09 -3.17
CA ILE A 73 -10.92 -1.50 -4.37
C ILE A 73 -10.25 -0.93 -5.63
N MET A 74 -9.78 0.32 -5.59
CA MET A 74 -9.08 0.93 -6.71
C MET A 74 -7.75 0.23 -7.03
N ALA A 75 -6.99 -0.17 -6.00
CA ALA A 75 -5.78 -0.97 -6.18
C ALA A 75 -6.07 -2.33 -6.85
N GLN A 76 -7.17 -3.00 -6.47
CA GLN A 76 -7.59 -4.26 -7.08
C GLN A 76 -8.07 -4.09 -8.53
N ILE A 77 -8.80 -3.01 -8.83
CA ILE A 77 -9.19 -2.68 -10.21
C ILE A 77 -7.94 -2.44 -11.06
N PHE A 78 -6.97 -1.69 -10.55
CA PHE A 78 -5.70 -1.47 -11.24
C PHE A 78 -4.96 -2.80 -11.51
N ALA A 79 -4.89 -3.68 -10.51
CA ALA A 79 -4.31 -5.01 -10.65
C ALA A 79 -5.01 -5.86 -11.73
N ARG A 80 -6.34 -5.80 -11.80
CA ARG A 80 -7.12 -6.47 -12.86
C ARG A 80 -6.74 -5.98 -14.25
N GLU A 81 -6.52 -4.68 -14.43
CA GLU A 81 -6.08 -4.13 -15.72
C GLU A 81 -4.65 -4.60 -16.07
N LEU A 82 -3.75 -4.71 -15.09
CA LEU A 82 -2.41 -5.30 -15.30
C LEU A 82 -2.49 -6.73 -15.81
N VAL A 83 -3.34 -7.56 -15.21
CA VAL A 83 -3.56 -8.95 -15.66
C VAL A 83 -4.18 -8.97 -17.06
N THR A 84 -5.20 -8.15 -17.30
CA THR A 84 -5.94 -8.11 -18.58
C THR A 84 -5.03 -7.76 -19.76
N ARG A 85 -4.04 -6.90 -19.55
CA ARG A 85 -3.07 -6.51 -20.59
C ARG A 85 -1.79 -7.36 -20.60
N ASN A 86 -1.72 -8.43 -19.79
CA ASN A 86 -0.55 -9.29 -19.65
C ASN A 86 0.71 -8.52 -19.21
N ALA A 87 0.57 -7.61 -18.24
CA ALA A 87 1.64 -6.81 -17.65
C ALA A 87 1.81 -7.11 -16.16
N VAL A 88 1.85 -8.41 -15.80
CA VAL A 88 2.07 -8.84 -14.42
C VAL A 88 3.47 -8.43 -13.94
N PRO A 89 3.59 -7.69 -12.82
CA PRO A 89 4.88 -7.24 -12.31
C PRO A 89 5.76 -8.40 -11.86
N LYS A 90 7.01 -8.45 -12.33
CA LYS A 90 8.03 -9.39 -11.83
C LYS A 90 8.63 -8.99 -10.47
N ALA A 91 8.50 -7.71 -10.12
CA ALA A 91 8.85 -7.14 -8.81
C ALA A 91 8.00 -5.89 -8.59
N ILE A 92 7.69 -5.57 -7.34
CA ILE A 92 7.07 -4.30 -6.95
C ILE A 92 8.04 -3.58 -6.02
N TYR A 93 8.32 -2.32 -6.28
CA TYR A 93 9.06 -1.45 -5.37
C TYR A 93 8.09 -0.44 -4.76
N SER A 94 8.07 -0.35 -3.44
CA SER A 94 7.15 0.51 -2.69
C SER A 94 7.92 1.41 -1.76
N SER A 95 7.45 2.65 -1.60
CA SER A 95 7.87 3.45 -0.44
C SER A 95 7.44 2.75 0.86
N PRO A 96 8.11 3.03 2.00
CA PRO A 96 7.81 2.42 3.29
C PRO A 96 6.53 2.93 3.97
N SER A 97 5.87 3.96 3.43
CA SER A 97 4.60 4.43 3.97
C SER A 97 3.53 3.35 3.90
N LEU A 98 2.70 3.27 4.94
CA LEU A 98 1.67 2.24 5.08
C LEU A 98 0.74 2.21 3.86
N ALA A 99 0.33 3.37 3.37
CA ALA A 99 -0.56 3.47 2.22
C ALA A 99 0.04 2.86 0.93
N SER A 100 1.33 3.09 0.69
CA SER A 100 2.04 2.54 -0.47
C SER A 100 2.17 1.03 -0.37
N VAL A 101 2.61 0.53 0.80
CA VAL A 101 2.76 -0.92 1.00
C VAL A 101 1.40 -1.62 0.94
N GLN A 102 0.33 -1.03 1.48
CA GLN A 102 -1.02 -1.58 1.35
C GLN A 102 -1.50 -1.62 -0.09
N THR A 103 -1.26 -0.56 -0.87
CA THR A 103 -1.59 -0.52 -2.30
C THR A 103 -0.85 -1.63 -3.06
N ALA A 104 0.46 -1.78 -2.82
CA ALA A 104 1.27 -2.84 -3.40
C ALA A 104 0.79 -4.24 -2.97
N ALA A 105 0.42 -4.41 -1.70
CA ALA A 105 -0.10 -5.66 -1.16
C ALA A 105 -1.43 -6.05 -1.79
N ASP A 106 -2.36 -5.11 -1.95
CA ASP A 106 -3.65 -5.35 -2.61
C ASP A 106 -3.46 -5.73 -4.08
N ILE A 107 -2.53 -5.08 -4.79
CA ILE A 107 -2.19 -5.46 -6.17
C ILE A 107 -1.62 -6.87 -6.22
N ARG A 108 -0.59 -7.16 -5.41
CA ARG A 108 0.07 -8.47 -5.38
C ARG A 108 -0.90 -9.58 -4.98
N ASN A 109 -1.73 -9.34 -3.97
CA ASN A 109 -2.69 -10.33 -3.47
C ASN A 109 -3.80 -10.62 -4.49
N PHE A 110 -4.23 -9.60 -5.26
CA PHE A 110 -5.18 -9.80 -6.34
C PHE A 110 -4.60 -10.67 -7.47
N ILE A 111 -3.36 -10.41 -7.88
CA ILE A 111 -2.69 -11.16 -8.96
C ILE A 111 -2.29 -12.57 -8.50
N GLY A 112 -1.87 -12.71 -7.24
CA GLY A 112 -1.45 -13.99 -6.66
C GLY A 112 0.00 -14.36 -6.99
N GLY A 113 0.27 -15.66 -7.08
CA GLY A 113 1.63 -16.21 -7.15
C GLY A 113 2.43 -15.87 -8.42
N GLU A 114 1.78 -15.36 -9.46
CA GLU A 114 2.44 -14.88 -10.68
C GLU A 114 3.11 -13.51 -10.49
N CYS A 115 2.68 -12.75 -9.48
CA CYS A 115 3.25 -11.45 -9.16
C CYS A 115 4.50 -11.59 -8.31
N GLY A 116 5.51 -10.77 -8.61
CA GLY A 116 6.71 -10.65 -7.79
C GLY A 116 6.43 -10.16 -6.36
N SER A 117 7.43 -10.33 -5.50
CA SER A 117 7.40 -9.82 -4.12
C SER A 117 7.49 -8.29 -4.07
N ILE A 118 7.10 -7.74 -2.93
CA ILE A 118 7.17 -6.29 -2.65
C ILE A 118 8.52 -6.00 -1.98
N ASN A 119 9.33 -5.16 -2.60
CA ASN A 119 10.58 -4.64 -2.07
C ASN A 119 10.32 -3.24 -1.48
N ILE A 120 10.60 -3.04 -0.20
CA ILE A 120 10.44 -1.74 0.45
C ILE A 120 11.70 -0.92 0.19
N GLU A 121 11.54 0.20 -0.53
CA GLU A 121 12.62 1.11 -0.92
C GLU A 121 12.40 2.49 -0.27
N PRO A 122 13.11 2.81 0.83
CA PRO A 122 13.03 4.11 1.50
C PRO A 122 13.32 5.30 0.59
N GLY A 123 14.15 5.14 -0.45
CA GLY A 123 14.44 6.20 -1.42
C GLY A 123 13.21 6.66 -2.23
N LEU A 124 12.10 5.90 -2.21
CA LEU A 124 10.84 6.28 -2.84
C LEU A 124 9.92 7.11 -1.94
N ALA A 125 10.28 7.35 -0.67
CA ALA A 125 9.46 8.15 0.23
C ALA A 125 9.49 9.64 -0.16
N SER A 126 8.31 10.25 -0.35
CA SER A 126 8.18 11.68 -0.63
C SER A 126 8.50 12.56 0.58
N ASP A 127 8.28 12.03 1.78
CA ASP A 127 8.55 12.69 3.07
C ASP A 127 9.02 11.63 4.08
N GLN A 128 10.04 11.96 4.88
CA GLN A 128 10.62 11.11 5.90
C GLN A 128 10.20 11.48 7.32
N ASN A 129 9.25 12.40 7.50
CA ASN A 129 8.72 12.79 8.81
C ASN A 129 8.18 11.60 9.62
N ALA A 130 7.65 10.57 8.94
CA ALA A 130 7.17 9.34 9.56
C ALA A 130 8.20 8.19 9.59
N SER A 131 9.47 8.46 9.23
CA SER A 131 10.50 7.41 9.05
C SER A 131 10.73 6.54 10.27
N SER A 132 10.69 7.15 11.47
CA SER A 132 10.81 6.44 12.75
C SER A 132 9.61 5.58 13.10
N LEU A 133 8.47 5.76 12.42
CA LEU A 133 7.21 5.09 12.70
C LEU A 133 6.89 4.01 11.67
N TRP A 134 7.57 3.96 10.53
CA TRP A 134 7.32 2.96 9.49
C TRP A 134 7.45 1.53 10.03
N MET A 135 6.54 0.67 9.59
CA MET A 135 6.60 -0.75 9.94
C MET A 135 7.78 -1.41 9.21
N SER A 136 8.44 -2.33 9.91
CA SER A 136 9.48 -3.18 9.32
C SER A 136 8.88 -4.19 8.33
N PRO A 137 9.69 -4.71 7.38
CA PRO A 137 9.28 -5.80 6.50
C PRO A 137 8.67 -7.00 7.24
N LYS A 138 9.21 -7.34 8.41
CA LYS A 138 8.73 -8.43 9.27
C LYS A 138 7.33 -8.15 9.82
N GLU A 139 7.07 -6.93 10.29
CA GLU A 139 5.75 -6.53 10.76
C GLU A 139 4.71 -6.57 9.62
N PHE A 140 5.09 -6.13 8.41
CA PHE A 140 4.22 -6.26 7.24
C PHE A 140 3.93 -7.73 6.88
N ASN A 141 4.89 -8.63 7.02
CA ASN A 141 4.66 -10.06 6.78
C ASN A 141 3.80 -10.74 7.85
N GLN A 142 3.83 -10.27 9.11
CA GLN A 142 2.86 -10.68 10.11
C GLN A 142 1.42 -10.31 9.72
N LEU A 143 1.26 -9.23 8.93
CA LEU A 143 -0.01 -8.79 8.33
C LEU A 143 -0.30 -9.46 6.96
N LYS A 144 0.55 -10.39 6.51
CA LYS A 144 0.44 -11.12 5.24
C LYS A 144 0.52 -10.23 3.99
N TYR A 145 1.32 -9.17 4.03
CA TYR A 145 1.51 -8.28 2.87
C TYR A 145 2.49 -8.83 1.83
N ASN A 146 3.21 -9.91 2.13
CA ASN A 146 4.15 -10.57 1.22
C ASN A 146 5.28 -9.66 0.74
N VAL A 147 5.88 -8.97 1.71
CA VAL A 147 7.08 -8.16 1.55
C VAL A 147 8.30 -9.08 1.50
N ASN A 148 9.28 -8.72 0.68
CA ASN A 148 10.57 -9.38 0.60
C ASN A 148 11.47 -8.93 1.76
N GLU A 149 11.66 -9.79 2.77
CA GLU A 149 12.53 -9.51 3.91
C GLU A 149 14.04 -9.56 3.56
N SER A 150 14.40 -10.19 2.45
CA SER A 150 15.80 -10.28 1.98
C SER A 150 16.21 -9.16 1.03
N TYR A 151 15.31 -8.22 0.75
CA TYR A 151 15.65 -7.05 -0.05
C TYR A 151 16.55 -6.11 0.74
N THR A 152 17.67 -5.71 0.14
CA THR A 152 18.55 -4.68 0.67
C THR A 152 18.29 -3.40 -0.12
N PRO A 153 17.78 -2.33 0.51
CA PRO A 153 17.56 -1.06 -0.17
C PRO A 153 18.86 -0.44 -0.69
N GLU A 154 18.76 0.26 -1.81
CA GLU A 154 19.90 0.97 -2.39
C GLU A 154 20.23 2.21 -1.53
N GLN A 155 21.51 2.42 -1.22
CA GLN A 155 21.95 3.60 -0.49
C GLN A 155 22.00 4.78 -1.48
N SER A 156 21.17 5.81 -1.25
CA SER A 156 21.16 7.05 -2.03
C SER A 156 22.17 8.07 -1.49
#